data_AF-A0A368YK73-F1
#
_entry.id   AF-A0A368YK73-F1
#
_cell.length_a   1.000
_cell.length_b   1.000
_cell.length_c   1.000
_cell.angle_alpha   90.00
_cell.angle_beta   90.00
_cell.angle_gamma   90.00
#
_symmetry.space_group_name_H-M   'P 1'
#
loop_
_entity.id
_entity.type
_entity.pdbx_description
1 polymer ?
#
loop_
_entity_poly.entity_id
_entity_poly.type
_entity_poly.pdbx_seq_one_letter_code
_entity_poly.pdbx_strand_id
1 'polypeptide(L)'
;MVIADDVHTRFKGLASYETLFGVKHLSNDSQKKASKGEETTIERTRRLLYVTCTRAEESLALVLYSEAPETIRRFLISNGWMAQDEIVMAATDGTYQEAALQR
;
A
#
# COMPACT_ATOMS: atom_id res chain seq x y z
N MET A 1 -12.43 0.82 6.23
CA MET A 1 -11.45 -0.25 5.88
C MET A 1 -11.26 -0.25 4.37
N VAL A 2 -10.02 -0.40 3.91
CA VAL A 2 -9.66 -0.55 2.48
C VAL A 2 -8.86 -1.82 2.32
N ILE A 3 -9.20 -2.63 1.30
CA ILE A 3 -8.45 -3.83 0.93
C ILE A 3 -7.73 -3.53 -0.38
N ALA A 4 -6.40 -3.55 -0.34
CA ALA A 4 -5.56 -3.47 -1.53
C ALA A 4 -5.04 -4.86 -1.87
N ASP A 5 -5.61 -5.44 -2.92
CA ASP A 5 -5.18 -6.69 -3.51
C ASP A 5 -4.91 -6.43 -5.00
N ASP A 6 -3.65 -6.20 -5.32
CA ASP A 6 -3.19 -5.90 -6.67
C ASP A 6 -3.38 -7.08 -7.64
N VAL A 7 -3.55 -8.31 -7.15
CA VAL A 7 -3.76 -9.52 -7.96
C VAL A 7 -5.22 -9.65 -8.38
N HIS A 8 -6.13 -9.44 -7.43
CA HIS A 8 -7.57 -9.63 -7.63
C HIS A 8 -8.36 -8.34 -7.90
N THR A 9 -7.70 -7.18 -7.94
CA THR A 9 -8.36 -5.90 -8.25
C THR A 9 -9.05 -5.92 -9.62
N ARG A 10 -10.24 -5.32 -9.68
CA ARG A 10 -11.00 -5.09 -10.92
C ARG A 10 -10.41 -3.97 -11.78
N PHE A 11 -9.52 -3.15 -11.22
CA PHE A 11 -8.97 -1.94 -11.85
C PHE A 11 -7.53 -2.15 -12.35
N LYS A 12 -7.23 -3.31 -12.94
CA LYS A 12 -5.88 -3.66 -13.40
C LYS A 12 -5.27 -2.57 -14.27
N GLY A 13 -4.11 -2.06 -13.87
CA GLY A 13 -3.35 -1.02 -14.59
C GLY A 13 -3.71 0.43 -14.24
N LEU A 14 -4.80 0.70 -13.51
CA LEU A 14 -5.18 2.06 -13.11
C LEU A 14 -4.49 2.48 -11.79
N ALA A 15 -4.45 1.58 -10.81
CA ALA A 15 -3.78 1.77 -9.53
C ALA A 15 -3.06 0.48 -9.12
N SER A 16 -1.98 0.62 -8.36
CA SER A 16 -1.19 -0.48 -7.81
C SER A 16 -0.53 -0.04 -6.51
N TYR A 17 -0.98 -0.61 -5.39
CA TYR A 17 -0.39 -0.31 -4.08
C TYR A 17 1.01 -0.90 -3.96
N GLU A 18 1.27 -2.05 -4.57
CA GLU A 18 2.61 -2.64 -4.62
C GLU A 18 3.60 -1.74 -5.37
N THR A 19 3.16 -1.04 -6.42
CA THR A 19 4.01 -0.06 -7.11
C THR A 19 4.24 1.18 -6.25
N LEU A 20 3.20 1.67 -5.56
CA LEU A 20 3.30 2.82 -4.66
C LEU A 20 4.28 2.58 -3.51
N PHE A 21 4.27 1.37 -2.93
CA PHE A 21 5.11 0.98 -1.79
C PHE A 21 6.45 0.35 -2.21
N GLY A 22 6.80 0.39 -3.50
CA GLY A 22 8.11 -0.01 -4.00
C GLY A 22 8.35 -1.53 -4.07
N VAL A 23 7.30 -2.35 -4.01
CA VAL A 23 7.38 -3.79 -4.29
C VAL A 23 7.54 -4.04 -5.78
N LYS A 24 6.71 -3.38 -6.60
CA LYS A 24 6.76 -3.43 -8.06
C LYS A 24 7.42 -2.19 -8.62
N HIS A 25 8.31 -2.36 -9.59
CA HIS A 25 8.90 -1.23 -10.31
C HIS A 25 8.00 -0.76 -11.45
N LEU A 26 8.11 0.53 -11.79
CA LEU A 26 7.47 1.08 -12.98
C LEU A 26 7.99 0.36 -14.24
N SER A 27 7.09 0.07 -15.17
CA SER A 27 7.47 -0.41 -16.50
C SER A 27 8.29 0.64 -17.25
N ASN A 28 9.08 0.22 -18.24
CA ASN A 28 9.92 1.13 -19.05
C ASN A 28 9.12 2.30 -19.65
N ASP A 29 7.90 2.05 -20.13
CA ASP A 29 7.04 3.10 -20.66
C ASP A 29 6.55 4.05 -19.58
N SER A 30 6.24 3.55 -18.38
CA SER A 30 5.86 4.39 -17.24
C SER A 30 7.03 5.21 -16.72
N GLN A 31 8.27 4.69 -16.79
CA GLN A 31 9.47 5.46 -16.47
C GLN A 31 9.69 6.60 -17.46
N LYS A 32 9.51 6.36 -18.78
CA LYS A 32 9.57 7.43 -19.79
C LYS A 32 8.53 8.53 -19.54
N LYS A 33 7.32 8.16 -19.11
CA LYS A 33 6.28 9.11 -18.69
C LYS A 33 6.73 9.93 -17.48
N ALA A 34 7.24 9.27 -16.44
CA ALA A 34 7.78 9.94 -15.27
C ALA A 34 8.88 10.96 -15.63
N SER A 35 9.81 10.61 -16.52
CA SER A 35 10.87 11.52 -16.98
C SER A 35 10.37 12.76 -17.72
N LYS A 36 9.14 12.71 -18.26
CA LYS A 36 8.46 13.84 -18.90
C LYS A 36 7.56 14.62 -17.93
N GLY A 37 7.53 14.24 -16.65
CA GLY A 37 6.60 14.81 -15.67
C GLY A 37 5.14 14.36 -15.88
N GLU A 38 4.91 13.32 -16.68
CA GLU A 38 3.58 12.76 -16.89
C GLU A 38 3.18 11.84 -15.75
N GLU A 39 1.87 11.72 -15.52
CA GLU A 39 1.30 10.91 -14.46
C GLU A 39 1.56 9.42 -14.65
N THR A 40 2.01 8.75 -13.59
CA THR A 40 2.18 7.29 -13.52
C THR A 40 1.19 6.64 -12.55
N THR A 41 1.29 5.33 -12.44
CA THR A 41 0.50 4.56 -11.47
C THR A 41 0.78 4.99 -10.02
N ILE A 42 1.97 5.52 -9.72
CA ILE A 42 2.32 6.00 -8.37
C ILE A 42 1.41 7.18 -7.99
N GLU A 43 1.30 8.20 -8.84
CA GLU A 43 0.50 9.39 -8.56
C GLU A 43 -0.99 9.07 -8.46
N ARG A 44 -1.50 8.19 -9.34
CA ARG A 44 -2.90 7.73 -9.29
C ARG A 44 -3.21 6.99 -8.01
N THR A 45 -2.35 6.05 -7.63
CA THR A 45 -2.55 5.24 -6.41
C THR A 45 -2.42 6.11 -5.15
N ARG A 46 -1.47 7.04 -5.13
CA ARG A 46 -1.33 8.00 -4.02
C ARG A 46 -2.57 8.87 -3.86
N ARG A 47 -3.18 9.32 -4.96
CA ARG A 47 -4.45 10.06 -4.92
C ARG A 47 -5.60 9.20 -4.39
N LEU A 48 -5.68 7.94 -4.80
CA LEU A 48 -6.66 7.00 -4.25
C LEU A 48 -6.48 6.82 -2.73
N LEU A 49 -5.23 6.60 -2.28
CA LEU A 49 -4.92 6.48 -0.86
C LEU A 49 -5.31 7.75 -0.09
N TYR A 50 -4.96 8.93 -0.61
CA TYR A 50 -5.35 10.21 -0.02
C TYR A 50 -6.87 10.34 0.14
N VAL A 51 -7.64 9.99 -0.90
CA VAL A 51 -9.11 9.99 -0.82
C VAL A 51 -9.59 9.01 0.24
N THR A 52 -9.03 7.80 0.30
CA THR A 52 -9.45 6.83 1.31
C THR A 52 -9.14 7.27 2.74
N CYS A 53 -7.99 7.93 2.97
CA CYS A 53 -7.63 8.47 4.28
C CYS A 53 -8.55 9.62 4.67
N THR A 54 -8.82 10.56 3.76
CA THR A 54 -9.65 11.75 4.03
C THR A 54 -11.14 11.47 4.14
N ARG A 55 -11.61 10.33 3.62
CA ARG A 55 -13.00 9.88 3.76
C ARG A 55 -13.25 9.03 4.99
N ALA A 56 -12.20 8.61 5.70
CA ALA A 56 -12.37 7.95 6.98
C ALA A 56 -12.86 8.95 8.03
N GLU A 57 -13.98 8.67 8.67
CA GLU A 57 -14.59 9.59 9.66
C GLU A 57 -13.85 9.57 10.98
N GLU A 58 -13.38 8.39 11.42
CA GLU A 58 -12.71 8.19 12.71
C GLU A 58 -11.32 7.57 12.54
N SER A 59 -11.25 6.37 11.98
CA SER A 59 -10.00 5.62 11.79
C SER A 59 -10.05 4.77 10.51
N LEU A 60 -8.88 4.53 9.91
CA LEU A 60 -8.75 3.73 8.70
C LEU A 60 -7.88 2.50 8.95
N ALA A 61 -8.45 1.32 8.75
CA ALA A 61 -7.68 0.09 8.55
C ALA A 61 -7.39 -0.14 7.06
N LEU A 62 -6.11 -0.28 6.71
CA LEU A 62 -5.64 -0.62 5.37
C LEU A 62 -5.08 -2.05 5.37
N VAL A 63 -5.73 -2.95 4.64
CA VAL A 63 -5.33 -4.35 4.51
C VAL A 63 -4.64 -4.53 3.16
N LEU A 64 -3.35 -4.90 3.18
CA LEU A 64 -2.51 -4.99 1.99
C LEU A 64 -2.13 -6.45 1.73
N TYR A 65 -2.56 -7.00 0.59
CA TYR A 65 -2.08 -8.29 0.11
C TYR A 65 -0.88 -8.06 -0.81
N SER A 66 0.23 -8.74 -0.51
CA SER A 66 1.46 -8.65 -1.29
C SER A 66 2.27 -9.92 -1.11
N GLU A 67 3.03 -10.29 -2.14
CA GLU A 67 4.04 -11.35 -2.06
C GLU A 67 5.30 -10.87 -1.31
N ALA A 68 5.46 -9.56 -1.09
CA ALA A 68 6.58 -8.96 -0.38
C ALA A 68 6.13 -7.99 0.73
N PRO A 69 5.34 -8.46 1.72
CA PRO A 69 4.74 -7.60 2.75
C PRO A 69 5.80 -6.91 3.63
N GLU A 70 6.97 -7.52 3.82
CA GLU A 70 8.10 -6.90 4.53
C GLU A 70 8.66 -5.67 3.81
N THR A 71 8.62 -5.63 2.48
CA THR A 71 9.04 -4.44 1.72
C THR A 71 8.10 -3.27 1.98
N ILE A 72 6.79 -3.54 2.00
CA ILE A 72 5.77 -2.56 2.35
C ILE A 72 5.95 -2.09 3.79
N ARG A 73 6.11 -3.01 4.74
CA ARG A 73 6.36 -2.68 6.15
C ARG A 73 7.56 -1.75 6.32
N ARG A 74 8.70 -2.08 5.70
CA ARG A 74 9.89 -1.22 5.72
C ARG A 74 9.62 0.14 5.10
N PHE A 75 8.93 0.19 3.96
CA PHE A 75 8.56 1.45 3.30
C PHE A 75 7.73 2.34 4.24
N LEU A 76 6.69 1.79 4.87
CA LEU A 76 5.79 2.55 5.74
C LEU A 76 6.54 3.13 6.94
N ILE A 77 7.40 2.33 7.58
CA ILE A 77 8.20 2.76 8.73
C ILE A 77 9.26 3.78 8.30
N SER A 78 10.02 3.52 7.24
CA SER A 78 11.13 4.39 6.81
C SER A 78 10.67 5.75 6.34
N ASN A 79 9.46 5.84 5.78
CA ASN A 79 8.85 7.10 5.37
C ASN A 79 8.06 7.77 6.50
N GLY A 80 7.97 7.15 7.68
CA GLY A 80 7.21 7.68 8.83
C GLY A 80 5.69 7.73 8.59
N TRP A 81 5.16 6.86 7.74
CA TRP A 81 3.71 6.81 7.45
C TRP A 81 2.93 6.04 8.51
N MET A 82 3.59 5.11 9.20
CA MET A 82 3.02 4.28 10.27
C MET A 82 4.10 4.00 11.32
N ALA A 83 3.71 3.94 12.58
CA ALA A 83 4.56 3.41 13.65
C ALA A 83 4.64 1.87 13.58
N GLN A 84 5.64 1.29 14.22
CA GLN A 84 5.87 -0.16 14.18
C GLN A 84 4.71 -0.95 14.80
N ASP A 85 4.06 -0.42 15.83
CA ASP A 85 2.92 -1.00 16.55
C ASP A 85 1.58 -0.79 15.82
N GLU A 86 1.54 0.06 14.80
CA GLU A 86 0.36 0.25 13.93
C GLU A 86 0.31 -0.76 12.77
N ILE A 87 1.37 -1.56 12.59
CA ILE A 87 1.48 -2.54 11.50
C ILE A 87 1.36 -3.96 12.07
N VAL A 88 0.29 -4.65 11.68
CA VAL A 88 0.08 -6.06 12.01
C VAL A 88 0.41 -6.92 10.79
N MET A 89 1.35 -7.86 10.95
CA MET A 89 1.67 -8.87 9.94
C MET A 89 0.76 -10.07 10.14
N ALA A 90 -0.08 -10.38 9.16
CA ALA A 90 -0.88 -11.60 9.17
C ALA A 90 0.01 -12.81 8.85
N ALA A 91 -0.02 -13.85 9.69
CA ALA A 91 0.70 -15.08 9.38
C ALA A 91 0.03 -15.81 8.20
N THR A 92 0.83 -16.53 7.43
CA THR A 92 0.40 -17.28 6.24
C THR A 92 -0.51 -18.48 6.56
N ASP A 93 -0.63 -18.85 7.83
CA ASP A 93 -1.54 -19.87 8.35
C ASP A 93 -2.84 -19.31 8.96
N GLY A 94 -3.07 -18.00 8.86
CA GLY A 94 -4.25 -17.33 9.40
C GLY A 94 -4.18 -17.01 10.89
N THR A 95 -3.03 -17.22 11.56
CA THR A 95 -2.84 -16.81 12.95
C THR A 95 -2.43 -15.33 13.04
N TYR A 96 -3.10 -14.58 13.92
CA TYR A 96 -2.73 -13.21 14.24
C TYR A 96 -1.60 -13.23 15.29
N GLN A 97 -0.49 -12.53 15.05
CA GLN A 97 0.44 -12.23 16.14
C GLN A 97 -0.18 -11.14 17.03
N GLU A 98 -0.41 -11.45 18.31
CA GLU A 98 -1.09 -10.64 19.34
C GLU A 98 -0.38 -9.32 19.74
N ALA A 99 0.31 -8.65 18.81
CA ALA A 99 1.06 -7.43 19.13
C ALA A 99 0.16 -6.22 19.48
N ALA A 100 -1.16 -6.31 19.37
CA ALA A 100 -2.08 -5.18 19.49
C ALA A 100 -2.92 -5.12 20.78
N LEU A 101 -2.73 -6.03 21.75
CA LEU A 101 -3.56 -6.09 22.98
C LEU A 101 -2.96 -5.38 24.21
N GLN A 102 -1.95 -4.52 24.03
CA GLN A 102 -1.45 -3.66 25.11
C GLN A 102 -1.68 -2.18 24.80
N ARG A 103 -2.95 -1.76 24.81
CA ARG A 103 -3.35 -0.37 25.06
C ARG A 103 -4.60 -0.33 25.91
#